data_AF-A0A6A5TVU1-F1
#
_entry.id   AF-A0A6A5TVU1-F1
#
_cell.length_a   1.000
_cell.length_b   1.000
_cell.length_c   1.000
_cell.angle_alpha   90.00
_cell.angle_beta   90.00
_cell.angle_gamma   90.00
#
_symmetry.space_group_name_H-M   'P 1'
#
loop_
_entity.id
_entity.type
_entity.pdbx_description
1 polymer ?
#
loop_
_entity_poly.entity_id
_entity_poly.type
_entity_poly.pdbx_seq_one_letter_code
_entity_poly.pdbx_strand_id
1 'polypeptide(L)'
;MDASSIRLTGLFTRHRHRLGNDRWLHRQSNRVEFPSCKPSPPSSPSSSSASTPPHPPSCSAPANTTTPNPTNSTVERITCDATTSRSARYSTVASVPYKVFCHVDWVQYDIVATLALTTSECIESCWTYNGYNPGGDRECVGATWVPDWGVDVQAAWKLVNRPSNCFLKSKVEGFPASKVGWVDAVGLCLEGKCPAENT
;
A
#
# COMPACT_ATOMS: atom_id res chain seq x y z
N MET A 1 54.77 -26.55 -24.95
CA MET A 1 53.68 -26.23 -25.89
C MET A 1 52.73 -27.40 -25.83
N ASP A 2 51.64 -27.30 -25.07
CA ASP A 2 50.59 -28.30 -25.10
C ASP A 2 49.25 -27.62 -24.84
N ALA A 3 48.38 -27.70 -25.85
CA ALA A 3 47.11 -27.00 -25.94
C ALA A 3 46.00 -27.99 -25.57
N SER A 4 45.45 -27.85 -24.37
CA SER A 4 44.26 -28.60 -23.96
C SER A 4 43.00 -27.88 -24.42
N SER A 5 42.38 -28.47 -25.44
CA SER A 5 41.10 -28.12 -26.03
C SER A 5 39.95 -28.60 -25.14
N ILE A 6 39.12 -27.68 -24.65
CA ILE A 6 37.88 -28.00 -23.93
C ILE A 6 36.71 -27.73 -24.88
N ARG A 7 36.06 -28.81 -25.35
CA ARG A 7 34.78 -28.76 -26.06
C ARG A 7 33.65 -28.75 -25.03
N LEU A 8 32.89 -27.65 -24.99
CA LEU A 8 31.60 -27.57 -24.29
C LEU A 8 30.48 -27.68 -25.32
N THR A 9 29.97 -28.90 -25.49
CA THR A 9 28.68 -29.17 -26.14
C THR A 9 27.58 -29.12 -25.07
N GLY A 10 26.89 -27.97 -24.99
CA GLY A 10 25.70 -27.80 -24.15
C GLY A 10 24.47 -27.61 -25.02
N LEU A 11 23.63 -28.65 -25.08
CA LEU A 11 22.34 -28.69 -25.77
C LEU A 11 21.38 -27.61 -25.22
N PHE A 12 20.98 -26.66 -26.07
CA PHE A 12 19.87 -25.74 -25.79
C PHE A 12 18.54 -26.45 -26.07
N THR A 13 17.88 -26.93 -25.03
CA THR A 13 16.50 -27.41 -25.10
C THR A 13 15.55 -26.20 -25.12
N ARG A 14 14.95 -25.92 -26.29
CA ARG A 14 13.89 -24.91 -26.44
C ARG A 14 12.63 -25.35 -25.70
N HIS A 15 12.35 -24.73 -24.55
CA HIS A 15 11.02 -24.82 -23.94
C HIS A 15 10.04 -23.89 -24.69
N ARG A 16 9.05 -24.51 -25.36
CA ARG A 16 7.87 -23.81 -25.88
C ARG A 16 7.01 -23.33 -24.71
N HIS A 17 6.90 -22.02 -24.51
CA HIS A 17 5.84 -21.43 -23.70
C HIS A 17 4.49 -21.62 -24.40
N ARG A 18 3.58 -22.27 -23.69
CA ARG A 18 2.18 -22.46 -24.07
C ARG A 18 1.43 -21.18 -23.66
N LEU A 19 1.02 -20.39 -24.64
CA LEU A 19 0.11 -19.27 -24.44
C LEU A 19 -1.25 -19.84 -24.01
N GLY A 20 -1.57 -19.70 -22.73
CA GLY A 20 -2.83 -20.10 -22.14
C GLY A 20 -3.77 -18.91 -22.02
N ASN A 21 -4.78 -18.89 -22.90
CA ASN A 21 -6.03 -18.15 -22.89
C ASN A 21 -6.29 -17.16 -21.73
N ASP A 22 -6.35 -15.88 -22.11
CA ASP A 22 -6.98 -14.80 -21.37
C ASP A 22 -8.48 -15.06 -21.16
N ARG A 23 -8.84 -15.52 -19.96
CA ARG A 23 -10.23 -15.51 -19.50
C ARG A 23 -10.45 -14.26 -18.66
N TRP A 24 -10.78 -13.17 -19.36
CA TRP A 24 -11.27 -11.93 -18.76
C TRP A 24 -12.53 -12.22 -17.94
N LEU A 25 -12.39 -12.25 -16.61
CA LEU A 25 -13.55 -12.20 -15.72
C LEU A 25 -14.05 -10.75 -15.70
N HIS A 26 -15.26 -10.57 -16.20
CA HIS A 26 -16.05 -9.35 -16.05
C HIS A 26 -16.14 -8.98 -14.56
N ARG A 27 -15.32 -8.01 -14.15
CA ARG A 27 -15.45 -7.34 -12.87
C ARG A 27 -16.70 -6.48 -12.92
N GLN A 28 -17.74 -6.88 -12.18
CA GLN A 28 -18.87 -6.00 -11.93
C GLN A 28 -18.37 -4.76 -11.19
N SER A 29 -18.40 -3.63 -11.90
CA SER A 29 -18.11 -2.32 -11.36
C SER A 29 -19.28 -1.92 -10.48
N ASN A 30 -19.12 -2.00 -9.16
CA ASN A 30 -20.00 -1.29 -8.23
C ASN A 30 -19.75 0.19 -8.43
N ARG A 31 -20.56 0.78 -9.32
CA ARG A 31 -20.56 2.20 -9.64
C ARG A 31 -21.04 2.94 -8.39
N VAL A 32 -20.13 3.63 -7.72
CA VAL A 32 -20.50 4.67 -6.76
C VAL A 32 -21.35 5.67 -7.54
N GLU A 33 -22.64 5.76 -7.21
CA GLU A 33 -23.55 6.73 -7.80
C GLU A 33 -23.13 8.13 -7.34
N PHE A 34 -22.44 8.86 -8.21
CA PHE A 34 -22.26 10.29 -8.03
C PHE A 34 -23.62 10.99 -8.23
N PRO A 35 -23.99 11.96 -7.39
CA PRO A 35 -25.25 12.68 -7.55
C PRO A 35 -25.32 13.33 -8.94
N SER A 36 -26.31 12.89 -9.72
CA SER A 36 -26.55 13.36 -11.08
C SER A 36 -27.20 14.74 -11.03
N CYS A 37 -26.45 15.78 -11.40
CA CYS A 37 -27.03 17.10 -11.63
C CYS A 37 -27.91 17.06 -12.88
N LYS A 38 -29.24 17.09 -12.69
CA LYS A 38 -30.20 17.21 -13.79
C LYS A 38 -30.15 18.64 -14.36
N PRO A 39 -29.86 18.85 -15.66
CA PRO A 39 -30.05 20.14 -16.29
C PRO A 39 -31.55 20.48 -16.34
N SER A 40 -31.89 21.72 -16.00
CA SER A 40 -33.25 22.25 -16.14
C SER A 40 -33.61 22.38 -17.62
N PRO A 41 -34.89 22.18 -18.01
CA PRO A 41 -35.30 22.27 -19.41
C PRO A 41 -35.15 23.72 -19.94
N PRO A 42 -34.73 23.89 -21.20
CA PRO A 42 -34.57 25.20 -21.82
C PRO A 42 -35.93 25.83 -22.13
N SER A 43 -36.18 27.03 -21.62
CA SER A 43 -37.29 27.89 -22.03
C SER A 43 -36.99 28.51 -23.41
N SER A 44 -37.96 28.44 -24.33
CA SER A 44 -37.87 28.97 -25.70
C SER A 44 -37.73 30.51 -25.73
N PRO A 45 -37.09 31.10 -26.78
CA PRO A 45 -36.71 32.50 -26.78
C PRO A 45 -37.75 33.41 -27.45
N SER A 46 -37.83 34.66 -27.00
CA SER A 46 -38.38 35.79 -27.76
C SER A 46 -37.35 36.91 -27.79
N SER A 47 -36.91 37.22 -29.02
CA SER A 47 -36.34 38.49 -29.53
C SER A 47 -35.41 39.36 -28.67
N SER A 48 -34.17 39.46 -29.18
CA SER A 48 -33.36 40.68 -29.30
C SER A 48 -32.83 41.39 -28.04
N SER A 49 -31.54 41.19 -27.73
CA SER A 49 -30.48 42.22 -27.62
C SER A 49 -29.36 41.82 -26.67
N ALA A 50 -28.12 42.13 -27.06
CA ALA A 50 -26.89 42.18 -26.26
C ALA A 50 -26.46 40.91 -25.50
N SER A 51 -25.52 40.19 -26.12
CA SER A 51 -24.77 39.06 -25.59
C SER A 51 -23.98 39.39 -24.33
N THR A 52 -24.49 39.00 -23.17
CA THR A 52 -23.69 38.72 -21.97
C THR A 52 -23.45 37.19 -21.89
N PRO A 53 -22.24 36.73 -21.53
CA PRO A 53 -21.98 35.29 -21.42
C PRO A 53 -22.85 34.66 -20.31
N PRO A 54 -23.40 33.45 -20.54
CA PRO A 54 -24.26 32.79 -19.57
C PRO A 54 -23.49 32.50 -18.27
N HIS A 55 -24.07 32.96 -17.15
CA HIS A 55 -23.59 32.64 -15.81
C HIS A 55 -23.58 31.11 -15.61
N PRO A 56 -22.52 30.53 -15.01
CA PRO A 56 -22.52 29.10 -14.68
C PRO A 56 -23.70 28.76 -13.75
N PRO A 57 -24.32 27.58 -13.91
CA PRO A 57 -25.43 27.17 -13.06
C PRO A 57 -25.00 27.17 -11.60
N SER A 58 -25.71 27.94 -10.77
CA SER A 58 -25.54 27.94 -9.32
C SER A 58 -25.96 26.58 -8.78
N CYS A 59 -24.99 25.71 -8.52
CA CYS A 59 -25.21 24.50 -7.75
C CYS A 59 -25.53 24.92 -6.31
N SER A 60 -26.77 24.72 -5.88
CA SER A 60 -27.10 24.80 -4.46
C SER A 60 -26.25 23.77 -3.72
N ALA A 61 -25.36 24.25 -2.86
CA ALA A 61 -24.57 23.38 -2.00
C ALA A 61 -25.53 22.49 -1.18
N PRO A 62 -25.31 21.17 -1.11
CA PRO A 62 -26.09 20.33 -0.23
C PRO A 62 -26.03 20.89 1.18
N ALA A 63 -27.21 21.10 1.76
CA ALA A 63 -27.38 21.62 3.11
C ALA A 63 -26.66 20.71 4.11
N ASN A 64 -25.76 21.31 4.89
CA ASN A 64 -25.15 20.80 6.11
C ASN A 64 -25.07 19.26 6.20
N THR A 65 -24.15 18.67 5.45
CA THR A 65 -23.54 17.43 5.91
C THR A 65 -22.80 17.78 7.20
N THR A 66 -23.41 17.47 8.34
CA THR A 66 -22.72 17.43 9.63
C THR A 66 -21.44 16.64 9.42
N THR A 67 -20.31 17.36 9.42
CA THR A 67 -18.98 16.76 9.47
C THR A 67 -19.03 15.77 10.61
N PRO A 68 -18.82 14.45 10.38
CA PRO A 68 -18.75 13.52 11.47
C PRO A 68 -17.68 14.06 12.41
N ASN A 69 -18.08 14.34 13.64
CA ASN A 69 -17.17 14.68 14.71
C ASN A 69 -16.04 13.64 14.63
N PRO A 70 -14.76 14.02 14.48
CA PRO A 70 -13.68 13.06 14.43
C PRO A 70 -13.72 12.31 15.77
N THR A 71 -14.40 11.16 15.76
CA THR A 71 -14.31 10.21 16.83
C THR A 71 -12.82 10.00 16.99
N ASN A 72 -12.29 10.30 18.18
CA ASN A 72 -10.94 9.97 18.58
C ASN A 72 -10.75 8.47 18.36
N SER A 73 -10.47 8.08 17.13
CA SER A 73 -10.07 6.75 16.76
C SER A 73 -8.68 6.68 17.33
N THR A 74 -8.58 6.12 18.53
CA THR A 74 -7.32 5.81 19.16
C THR A 74 -6.62 4.83 18.22
N VAL A 75 -5.85 5.39 17.28
CA VAL A 75 -4.96 4.65 16.42
C VAL A 75 -4.11 3.81 17.36
N GLU A 76 -4.27 2.49 17.27
CA GLU A 76 -3.58 1.55 18.14
C GLU A 76 -2.08 1.73 17.90
N ARG A 77 -1.44 2.46 18.80
CA ARG A 77 -0.01 2.73 18.71
C ARG A 77 0.68 1.49 19.24
N ILE A 78 1.40 0.79 18.37
CA ILE A 78 2.32 -0.24 18.83
C ILE A 78 3.32 0.44 19.76
N THR A 79 3.28 0.03 21.03
CA THR A 79 4.30 0.41 21.99
C THR A 79 5.42 -0.60 21.87
N CYS A 80 6.57 -0.14 21.40
CA CYS A 80 7.74 -0.98 21.29
C CYS A 80 8.40 -1.19 22.66
N ASP A 81 7.86 -2.13 23.43
CA ASP A 81 8.50 -2.67 24.61
C ASP A 81 9.25 -3.98 24.30
N ALA A 82 10.08 -4.45 25.25
CA ALA A 82 10.89 -5.65 25.09
C ALA A 82 10.04 -6.92 24.82
N THR A 83 8.78 -6.92 25.24
CA THR A 83 7.82 -8.01 25.06
C THR A 83 7.09 -7.98 23.71
N THR A 84 6.94 -6.80 23.12
CA THR A 84 6.24 -6.58 21.86
C THR A 84 7.15 -6.85 20.66
N SER A 85 8.45 -6.57 20.83
CA SER A 85 9.46 -6.95 19.86
C SER A 85 9.47 -8.47 19.66
N ARG A 86 9.27 -8.90 18.40
CA ARG A 86 9.21 -10.30 17.94
C ARG A 86 7.96 -11.09 18.34
N SER A 87 6.93 -10.42 18.84
CA SER A 87 5.65 -11.08 19.11
C SER A 87 4.96 -11.51 17.82
N ALA A 88 4.41 -12.72 17.81
CA ALA A 88 3.47 -13.16 16.78
C ALA A 88 2.14 -12.43 16.98
N ARG A 89 1.60 -11.90 15.89
CA ARG A 89 0.36 -11.12 15.84
C ARG A 89 -0.50 -11.63 14.69
N TYR A 90 -1.79 -11.32 14.76
CA TYR A 90 -2.74 -11.56 13.69
C TYR A 90 -3.32 -10.24 13.24
N SER A 91 -3.51 -10.09 11.93
CA SER A 91 -4.22 -8.93 11.41
C SER A 91 -5.70 -8.98 11.77
N THR A 92 -6.35 -7.82 11.79
CA THR A 92 -7.70 -7.63 12.35
C THR A 92 -8.78 -8.20 11.45
N VAL A 93 -8.68 -8.01 10.13
CA VAL A 93 -9.74 -8.36 9.17
C VAL A 93 -9.51 -9.76 8.62
N ALA A 94 -8.31 -10.02 8.11
CA ALA A 94 -7.98 -11.26 7.42
C ALA A 94 -7.33 -12.32 8.31
N SER A 95 -7.09 -12.02 9.60
CA SER A 95 -6.38 -12.92 10.54
C SER A 95 -5.05 -13.41 9.98
N VAL A 96 -4.33 -12.54 9.27
CA VAL A 96 -3.03 -12.88 8.66
C VAL A 96 -1.99 -12.94 9.77
N PRO A 97 -1.27 -14.06 9.95
CA PRO A 97 -0.22 -14.15 10.94
C PRO A 97 1.03 -13.38 10.49
N TYR A 98 1.59 -12.59 11.40
CA TYR A 98 2.79 -11.79 11.14
C TYR A 98 3.61 -11.60 12.43
N LYS A 99 4.89 -11.25 12.28
CA LYS A 99 5.71 -10.79 13.41
C LYS A 99 6.01 -9.30 13.31
N VAL A 100 6.17 -8.70 14.48
CA VAL A 100 6.54 -7.29 14.66
C VAL A 100 7.99 -7.20 15.12
N PHE A 101 8.79 -6.33 14.50
CA PHE A 101 10.16 -6.02 14.91
C PHE A 101 10.27 -4.53 15.19
N CYS A 102 10.50 -4.21 16.46
CA CYS A 102 10.62 -2.84 16.92
C CYS A 102 11.96 -2.22 16.56
N HIS A 103 11.92 -0.93 16.20
CA HIS A 103 13.10 -0.14 15.79
C HIS A 103 13.87 -0.77 14.62
N VAL A 104 13.13 -1.39 13.70
CA VAL A 104 13.65 -2.04 12.50
C VAL A 104 13.05 -1.35 11.29
N ASP A 105 13.93 -0.89 10.39
CA ASP A 105 13.56 -0.44 9.06
C ASP A 105 14.16 -1.41 8.04
N TRP A 106 13.31 -2.14 7.32
CA TRP A 106 13.80 -2.96 6.20
C TRP A 106 14.20 -2.05 5.04
N VAL A 107 15.47 -1.69 4.94
CA VAL A 107 15.92 -0.76 3.91
C VAL A 107 15.86 -1.43 2.52
N GLN A 108 15.48 -0.66 1.49
CA GLN A 108 15.32 -1.12 0.08
C GLN A 108 14.14 -2.08 -0.16
N TYR A 109 14.07 -2.62 -1.38
CA TYR A 109 13.11 -3.63 -1.82
C TYR A 109 11.63 -3.25 -1.67
N ASP A 110 11.35 -1.94 -1.73
CA ASP A 110 10.00 -1.40 -1.79
C ASP A 110 9.27 -1.91 -3.05
N ILE A 111 8.13 -2.57 -2.85
CA ILE A 111 7.19 -2.95 -3.90
C ILE A 111 6.24 -1.80 -4.17
N VAL A 112 5.58 -1.33 -3.11
CA VAL A 112 4.58 -0.27 -3.13
C VAL A 112 4.57 0.42 -1.77
N ALA A 113 4.28 1.72 -1.78
CA ALA A 113 4.08 2.53 -0.60
C ALA A 113 2.61 2.91 -0.50
N THR A 114 2.03 2.78 0.69
CA THR A 114 0.63 3.05 0.99
C THR A 114 0.48 3.75 2.34
N LEU A 115 -0.70 4.32 2.58
CA LEU A 115 -1.10 4.80 3.89
C LEU A 115 -1.81 3.67 4.62
N ALA A 116 -1.43 3.44 5.87
CA ALA A 116 -2.07 2.49 6.76
C ALA A 116 -2.14 3.10 8.16
N LEU A 117 -3.32 3.10 8.76
CA LEU A 117 -3.53 3.62 10.11
C LEU A 117 -2.91 2.69 11.15
N THR A 118 -2.87 1.39 10.88
CA THR A 118 -2.34 0.37 11.80
C THR A 118 -1.36 -0.56 11.10
N THR A 119 -0.56 -1.28 11.87
CA THR A 119 0.27 -2.38 11.33
C THR A 119 -0.56 -3.50 10.72
N SER A 120 -1.76 -3.73 11.26
CA SER A 120 -2.73 -4.68 10.71
C SER A 120 -3.09 -4.33 9.27
N GLU A 121 -3.51 -3.09 9.02
CA GLU A 121 -3.82 -2.62 7.66
C GLU A 121 -2.60 -2.70 6.74
N CYS A 122 -1.42 -2.36 7.27
CA CYS A 122 -0.17 -2.40 6.52
C CYS A 122 0.18 -3.83 6.07
N ILE A 123 0.09 -4.81 6.97
CA ILE A 123 0.42 -6.20 6.63
C ILE A 123 -0.67 -6.89 5.80
N GLU A 124 -1.94 -6.52 5.98
CA GLU A 124 -3.02 -6.98 5.11
C GLU A 124 -2.85 -6.50 3.68
N SER A 125 -2.27 -5.31 3.48
CA SER A 125 -1.91 -4.82 2.16
C SER A 125 -0.85 -5.73 1.50
N CYS A 126 0.13 -6.22 2.27
CA CYS A 126 1.12 -7.20 1.82
C CYS A 126 0.48 -8.54 1.42
N TRP A 127 -0.39 -9.06 2.27
CA TRP A 127 -1.11 -10.30 2.00
C TRP A 127 -2.02 -10.19 0.77
N THR A 128 -2.77 -9.08 0.67
CA THR A 128 -3.65 -8.79 -0.45
C THR A 128 -2.88 -8.64 -1.75
N TYR A 129 -1.73 -7.97 -1.71
CA TYR A 129 -0.83 -7.86 -2.86
C TYR A 129 -0.42 -9.25 -3.39
N ASN A 130 -0.03 -10.18 -2.50
CA ASN A 130 0.32 -11.55 -2.89
C ASN A 130 -0.87 -12.31 -3.49
N GLY A 131 -2.08 -12.10 -2.96
CA GLY A 131 -3.30 -12.69 -3.49
C GLY A 131 -3.63 -12.21 -4.91
N TYR A 132 -3.37 -10.94 -5.21
CA TYR A 132 -3.56 -10.37 -6.55
C TYR A 132 -2.39 -10.62 -7.51
N ASN A 133 -1.20 -10.90 -7.00
CA ASN A 133 0.00 -11.16 -7.80
C ASN A 133 0.60 -12.55 -7.53
N PRO A 134 -0.17 -13.64 -7.67
CA PRO A 134 0.32 -14.97 -7.36
C PRO A 134 1.44 -15.36 -8.34
N GLY A 135 2.62 -15.67 -7.81
CA GLY A 135 3.80 -16.07 -8.62
C GLY A 135 4.45 -14.93 -9.39
N GLY A 136 4.15 -13.67 -9.07
CA GLY A 136 4.85 -12.53 -9.65
C GLY A 136 6.30 -12.41 -9.20
N ASP A 137 7.09 -11.62 -9.94
CA ASP A 137 8.54 -11.48 -9.72
C ASP A 137 8.94 -10.90 -8.36
N ARG A 138 7.98 -10.33 -7.62
CA ARG A 138 8.19 -9.70 -6.31
C ARG A 138 7.09 -10.12 -5.36
N GLU A 139 7.23 -11.27 -4.71
CA GLU A 139 6.37 -11.65 -3.58
C GLU A 139 6.59 -10.65 -2.43
N CYS A 140 5.51 -10.16 -1.82
CA CYS A 140 5.59 -9.36 -0.61
C CYS A 140 5.84 -10.27 0.60
N VAL A 141 6.94 -10.03 1.31
CA VAL A 141 7.35 -10.83 2.47
C VAL A 141 7.07 -10.13 3.79
N GLY A 142 6.80 -8.83 3.75
CA GLY A 142 6.64 -7.97 4.92
C GLY A 142 6.47 -6.50 4.56
N ALA A 143 6.61 -5.63 5.54
CA ALA A 143 6.52 -4.19 5.36
C ALA A 143 7.37 -3.42 6.38
N THR A 144 7.76 -2.18 6.07
CA THR A 144 8.14 -1.19 7.11
C THR A 144 6.93 -0.32 7.38
N TRP A 145 6.56 -0.14 8.65
CA TRP A 145 5.51 0.78 9.07
C TRP A 145 6.05 1.91 9.96
N VAL A 146 5.59 3.13 9.72
CA VAL A 146 6.00 4.34 10.46
C VAL A 146 4.78 4.92 11.21
N PRO A 147 4.72 4.78 12.55
CA PRO A 147 3.56 5.19 13.35
C PRO A 147 3.26 6.68 13.31
N ASP A 148 4.29 7.53 13.28
CA ASP A 148 4.15 8.97 13.52
C ASP A 148 3.31 9.70 12.45
N TRP A 149 3.07 9.06 11.31
CA TRP A 149 2.13 9.55 10.30
C TRP A 149 0.69 9.71 10.82
N GLY A 150 0.28 8.92 11.82
CA GLY A 150 -1.05 9.05 12.43
C GLY A 150 -1.18 10.20 13.44
N VAL A 151 -0.05 10.80 13.86
CA VAL A 151 -0.03 11.82 14.92
C VAL A 151 0.33 13.20 14.37
N ASP A 152 1.38 13.29 13.54
CA ASP A 152 1.78 14.53 12.87
C ASP A 152 2.35 14.22 11.49
N VAL A 153 1.49 14.30 10.48
CA VAL A 153 1.85 14.09 9.07
C VAL A 153 2.94 15.06 8.62
N GLN A 154 2.99 16.30 9.13
CA GLN A 154 4.03 17.25 8.73
C GLN A 154 5.38 16.91 9.34
N ALA A 155 5.40 16.53 10.63
CA ALA A 155 6.63 16.06 11.26
C ALA A 155 7.12 14.77 10.58
N ALA A 156 6.23 13.81 10.36
CA ALA A 156 6.55 12.56 9.67
C ALA A 156 7.08 12.83 8.25
N TRP A 157 6.42 13.72 7.48
CA TRP A 157 6.90 14.14 6.17
C TRP A 157 8.30 14.75 6.23
N LYS A 158 8.55 15.67 7.17
CA LYS A 158 9.88 16.29 7.33
C LYS A 158 10.96 15.28 7.72
N LEU A 159 10.59 14.24 8.45
CA LEU A 159 11.50 13.20 8.96
C LEU A 159 11.84 12.16 7.90
N VAL A 160 10.82 11.57 7.26
CA VAL A 160 11.03 10.47 6.29
C VAL A 160 11.11 10.94 4.85
N ASN A 161 10.66 12.17 4.54
CA ASN A 161 10.55 12.74 3.19
C ASN A 161 9.84 11.78 2.20
N ARG A 162 8.81 11.09 2.68
CA ARG A 162 8.03 10.11 1.91
C ARG A 162 6.53 10.31 2.20
N PRO A 163 5.64 10.26 1.20
CA PRO A 163 4.19 10.51 1.32
C PRO A 163 3.39 9.36 1.96
N SER A 164 4.06 8.36 2.53
CA SER A 164 3.46 7.10 2.91
C SER A 164 4.10 6.61 4.19
N ASN A 165 3.40 5.71 4.88
CA ASN A 165 3.84 5.20 6.17
C ASN A 165 3.85 3.68 6.24
N CYS A 166 3.37 2.99 5.21
CA CYS A 166 3.47 1.57 5.04
C CYS A 166 4.21 1.28 3.73
N PHE A 167 5.34 0.59 3.82
CA PHE A 167 6.21 0.28 2.68
C PHE A 167 6.30 -1.22 2.54
N LEU A 168 5.59 -1.79 1.56
CA LEU A 168 5.58 -3.23 1.31
C LEU A 168 6.92 -3.68 0.75
N LYS A 169 7.46 -4.77 1.27
CA LYS A 169 8.82 -5.23 0.98
C LYS A 169 8.80 -6.57 0.25
N SER A 170 9.61 -6.70 -0.79
CA SER A 170 9.84 -8.00 -1.44
C SER A 170 10.94 -8.83 -0.78
N LYS A 171 11.74 -8.20 0.08
CA LYS A 171 12.75 -8.86 0.90
C LYS A 171 12.84 -8.19 2.27
N VAL A 172 13.12 -8.99 3.29
CA VAL A 172 13.50 -8.52 4.62
C VAL A 172 14.95 -8.93 4.85
N GLU A 173 15.87 -7.99 4.66
CA GLU A 173 17.31 -8.24 4.80
C GLU A 173 17.90 -7.39 5.93
N GLY A 174 18.62 -8.07 6.82
CA GLY A 174 19.29 -7.46 7.97
C GLY A 174 18.33 -6.94 9.04
N PHE A 175 18.84 -6.67 10.24
CA PHE A 175 18.12 -5.90 11.25
C PHE A 175 18.84 -4.56 11.42
N PRO A 176 18.91 -3.69 10.40
CA PRO A 176 19.48 -2.39 10.62
C PRO A 176 18.57 -1.71 11.64
N ALA A 177 19.11 -1.48 12.85
CA ALA A 177 18.45 -0.64 13.83
C ALA A 177 18.08 0.67 13.11
N SER A 178 16.86 1.18 13.31
CA SER A 178 16.44 2.46 12.75
C SER A 178 17.29 3.58 13.35
N LYS A 179 18.48 3.81 12.78
CA LYS A 179 19.39 4.88 13.19
C LYS A 179 19.11 6.20 12.47
N VAL A 180 17.95 6.30 11.81
CA VAL A 180 17.51 7.56 11.23
C VAL A 180 16.66 8.27 12.29
N GLY A 181 17.36 9.01 13.16
CA GLY A 181 16.84 9.97 14.14
C GLY A 181 15.39 9.78 14.60
N TRP A 182 15.22 9.21 15.79
CA TRP A 182 13.99 9.29 16.62
C TRP A 182 12.68 8.74 16.04
N VAL A 183 12.62 8.33 14.77
CA VAL A 183 11.42 7.72 14.21
C VAL A 183 11.46 6.21 14.45
N ASP A 184 10.53 5.73 15.26
CA ASP A 184 10.36 4.30 15.56
C ASP A 184 9.70 3.60 14.38
N ALA A 185 10.50 3.30 13.37
CA ALA A 185 10.09 2.39 12.32
C ALA A 185 9.87 0.99 12.89
N VAL A 186 8.82 0.35 12.42
CA VAL A 186 8.44 -1.00 12.80
C VAL A 186 8.56 -1.89 11.59
N GLY A 187 9.42 -2.91 11.70
CA GLY A 187 9.54 -3.96 10.71
C GLY A 187 8.43 -4.99 10.89
N LEU A 188 7.70 -5.30 9.84
CA LEU A 188 6.68 -6.34 9.80
C LEU A 188 7.10 -7.44 8.83
N CYS A 189 6.83 -8.70 9.16
CA CYS A 189 7.02 -9.83 8.24
C CYS A 189 5.84 -10.79 8.32
N LEU A 190 5.44 -11.36 7.19
CA LEU A 190 4.49 -12.46 7.16
C LEU A 190 5.10 -13.70 7.82
N GLU A 191 4.27 -14.49 8.50
CA GLU A 191 4.72 -15.75 9.09
C GLU A 191 5.41 -16.66 8.04
N GLY A 192 6.51 -17.30 8.44
CA GLY A 192 7.34 -18.11 7.55
C GLY A 192 8.21 -17.32 6.57
N LYS A 193 8.07 -15.99 6.50
CA LYS A 193 8.90 -15.09 5.66
C LYS A 193 9.85 -14.22 6.47
N CYS A 194 9.75 -14.28 7.79
CA CYS A 194 10.58 -13.53 8.73
C CYS A 194 12.04 -14.00 8.70
N PRO A 195 13.02 -13.12 8.96
CA PRO A 195 14.41 -13.54 9.11
C PRO A 195 14.54 -14.52 10.29
N ALA A 196 15.48 -15.45 10.18
CA ALA A 196 15.85 -16.30 11.31
C ALA A 196 16.33 -15.43 12.47
N GLU A 197 15.86 -15.73 13.67
CA GLU A 197 16.34 -15.09 14.88
C GLU A 197 17.75 -15.64 15.12
N ASN A 198 18.78 -14.84 14.83
CA ASN A 198 20.14 -15.17 15.25
C ASN A 198 20.13 -15.15 16.79
N THR A 199 20.01 -16.32 17.39
CA THR A 199 20.27 -16.60 18.81
C THR A 199 21.71 -16.29 19.15
#